data_AF-A0A957PYM0-F1
#
_entry.id   AF-A0A957PYM0-F1
#
_cell.length_a   1.000
_cell.length_b   1.000
_cell.length_c   1.000
_cell.angle_alpha   90.00
_cell.angle_beta   90.00
_cell.angle_gamma   90.00
#
_symmetry.space_group_name_H-M   'P 1'
#
loop_
_entity.id
_entity.type
_entity.pdbx_description
1 polymer ?
#
loop_
_entity_poly.entity_id
_entity_poly.type
_entity_poly.pdbx_seq_one_letter_code
_entity_poly.pdbx_strand_id
1 'polypeptide(L)'
;MTNTTPAYIFTVRSDHTVVLPNDVPIGAKVAVVLVGPDDEKIVDKMRHARFQKVLDAIKAAVDSGYEPPAISDAEIDARIERARHAHRS
;
A
#
# COMPACT_ATOMS: atom_id res chain seq x y z
N MET A 1 -21.87 10.20 31.25
CA MET A 1 -22.62 10.43 29.99
C MET A 1 -21.69 10.07 28.85
N THR A 2 -21.92 8.94 28.18
CA THR A 2 -21.16 8.56 26.99
C THR A 2 -21.62 9.44 25.83
N ASN A 3 -20.74 10.31 25.36
CA ASN A 3 -20.98 11.15 24.19
C ASN A 3 -20.79 10.27 22.95
N THR A 4 -21.82 9.53 22.56
CA THR A 4 -21.79 8.65 21.40
C THR A 4 -22.10 9.49 20.16
N THR A 5 -21.08 9.82 19.36
CA THR A 5 -21.30 10.44 18.05
C THR A 5 -21.95 9.41 17.13
N PRO A 6 -23.13 9.68 16.55
CA PRO A 6 -23.76 8.75 15.63
C PRO A 6 -22.89 8.58 14.37
N ALA A 7 -22.64 7.33 13.99
CA ALA A 7 -21.90 6.97 12.79
C ALA A 7 -22.84 6.32 11.78
N TYR A 8 -22.74 6.74 10.52
CA TYR A 8 -23.58 6.25 9.43
C TYR A 8 -22.69 5.73 8.29
N ILE A 9 -23.05 4.59 7.71
CA ILE A 9 -22.33 3.98 6.58
C ILE A 9 -23.21 4.07 5.34
N PHE A 10 -22.70 4.73 4.30
CA PHE A 10 -23.41 4.92 3.03
C PHE A 10 -22.51 4.61 1.84
N THR A 11 -23.12 4.13 0.76
CA THR A 11 -22.46 4.01 -0.54
C THR A 11 -22.43 5.37 -1.23
N VAL A 12 -21.26 5.78 -1.72
CA VAL A 12 -21.13 6.97 -2.58
C VAL A 12 -21.80 6.67 -3.92
N ARG A 13 -22.69 7.56 -4.36
CA ARG A 13 -23.40 7.42 -5.64
C ARG A 13 -22.43 7.67 -6.82
N SER A 14 -22.84 7.27 -8.02
CA SER A 14 -22.05 7.45 -9.25
C SER A 14 -21.78 8.92 -9.61
N ASP A 15 -22.60 9.84 -9.11
CA ASP A 15 -22.42 11.29 -9.22
C ASP A 15 -21.54 11.89 -8.11
N HIS A 16 -20.86 11.04 -7.33
CA HIS A 16 -20.04 11.42 -6.17
C HIS A 16 -20.81 12.12 -5.04
N THR A 17 -22.13 11.92 -4.97
CA THR A 17 -22.95 12.45 -3.88
C THR A 17 -23.16 11.41 -2.77
N VAL A 18 -23.33 11.92 -1.54
CA VAL A 18 -23.73 11.14 -0.36
C VAL A 18 -25.04 11.73 0.15
N VAL A 19 -26.05 10.89 0.33
CA VAL A 19 -27.32 11.31 0.92
C VAL A 19 -27.26 11.12 2.41
N LEU A 20 -27.34 12.23 3.15
CA LEU A 20 -27.43 12.22 4.60
C LEU A 20 -28.87 11.86 5.04
N PRO A 21 -29.02 11.14 6.16
CA PRO A 21 -30.32 10.83 6.71
C PRO A 21 -30.96 12.09 7.33
N ASN A 22 -32.30 12.12 7.35
CA ASN A 22 -33.09 13.32 7.70
C ASN A 22 -33.00 13.70 9.19
N ASP A 23 -32.42 12.84 10.02
CA ASP A 23 -32.15 13.08 11.44
C ASP A 23 -30.90 13.94 11.68
N VAL A 24 -30.06 14.16 10.65
CA VAL A 24 -28.90 15.07 10.74
C VAL A 24 -29.38 16.52 10.68
N PRO A 25 -29.16 17.33 11.73
CA PRO A 25 -29.60 18.73 11.73
C PRO A 25 -28.89 19.57 10.67
N ILE A 26 -29.62 20.51 10.08
CA ILE A 26 -29.05 21.51 9.17
C ILE A 26 -28.02 22.33 9.94
N GLY A 27 -26.79 22.44 9.39
CA GLY A 27 -25.66 23.13 10.02
C GLY A 27 -24.77 22.24 10.90
N ALA A 28 -25.08 20.95 11.02
CA ALA A 28 -24.21 20.00 11.70
C ALA A 28 -22.88 19.81 10.94
N LYS A 29 -21.79 19.63 11.69
CA LYS A 29 -20.50 19.21 11.13
C LYS A 29 -20.48 17.69 10.98
N VAL A 30 -20.22 17.21 9.77
CA VAL A 30 -20.12 15.78 9.47
C VAL A 30 -18.70 15.43 9.04
N ALA A 31 -18.20 14.27 9.47
CA ALA A 31 -16.96 13.71 8.98
C ALA A 31 -17.30 12.60 7.97
N VAL A 32 -16.84 12.74 6.72
CA VAL A 32 -17.01 11.74 5.68
C VAL A 32 -15.71 10.94 5.56
N VAL A 33 -15.78 9.65 5.86
CA VAL A 33 -14.65 8.73 5.67
C VAL A 33 -14.94 7.90 4.43
N LEU A 34 -14.14 8.10 3.38
CA LEU A 34 -14.19 7.27 2.20
C LEU A 34 -13.48 5.95 2.52
N VAL A 35 -14.25 4.87 2.60
CA VAL A 35 -13.70 3.52 2.63
C VAL A 35 -13.48 3.13 1.17
N GLY A 36 -12.23 3.17 0.72
CA GLY A 36 -11.87 2.77 -0.64
C GLY A 36 -12.31 1.32 -0.93
N PRO A 37 -12.57 0.96 -2.19
CA PRO A 37 -12.73 -0.44 -2.55
C PRO A 37 -11.49 -1.23 -2.11
N ASP A 38 -11.65 -2.54 -1.92
CA ASP A 38 -10.63 -3.51 -1.48
C ASP A 38 -9.36 -3.58 -2.39
N ASP A 39 -9.14 -2.62 -3.28
CA ASP A 39 -7.96 -2.45 -4.13
C ASP A 39 -6.67 -2.43 -3.29
N GLU A 40 -6.72 -1.91 -2.06
CA GLU A 40 -5.59 -1.99 -1.13
C GLU A 40 -5.21 -3.45 -0.83
N LYS A 41 -6.19 -4.36 -0.71
CA LYS A 41 -5.96 -5.81 -0.56
C LYS A 41 -5.42 -6.45 -1.84
N ILE A 42 -5.78 -5.95 -3.02
CA ILE A 42 -5.26 -6.47 -4.29
C ILE A 42 -3.80 -6.05 -4.48
N VAL A 43 -3.49 -4.78 -4.27
CA VAL A 43 -2.12 -4.25 -4.33
C VAL A 43 -1.23 -4.94 -3.30
N ASP A 44 -1.76 -5.18 -2.09
CA ASP A 44 -1.02 -5.85 -1.03
C ASP A 44 -0.82 -7.34 -1.32
N LYS A 45 -1.81 -8.04 -1.90
CA LYS A 45 -1.63 -9.41 -2.42
C LYS A 45 -0.57 -9.48 -3.52
N MET A 46 -0.57 -8.52 -4.46
CA MET A 46 0.46 -8.45 -5.51
C MET A 46 1.84 -8.14 -4.95
N ARG A 47 1.93 -7.33 -3.88
CA ARG A 47 3.18 -7.07 -3.15
C ARG A 47 3.68 -8.35 -2.49
N HIS A 48 2.84 -9.04 -1.72
CA HIS A 48 3.18 -10.32 -1.09
C HIS A 48 3.64 -11.37 -2.11
N ALA A 49 2.94 -11.50 -3.25
CA ALA A 49 3.33 -12.42 -4.31
C ALA A 49 4.71 -12.11 -4.90
N ARG A 50 5.05 -10.82 -5.08
CA ARG A 50 6.39 -10.40 -5.53
C ARG A 50 7.47 -10.74 -4.50
N PHE A 51 7.21 -10.46 -3.23
CA PHE A 51 8.14 -10.80 -2.14
C PHE A 51 8.36 -12.31 -2.03
N GLN A 52 7.30 -13.11 -2.13
CA GLN A 52 7.41 -14.56 -2.05
C GLN A 52 8.27 -15.12 -3.18
N LYS A 53 8.08 -14.65 -4.42
CA LYS A 53 8.91 -15.06 -5.57
C LYS A 53 10.40 -14.77 -5.34
N VAL A 54 10.73 -13.63 -4.73
CA VAL A 54 12.12 -13.29 -4.41
C VAL A 54 12.67 -14.22 -3.34
N LEU A 55 11.91 -14.50 -2.28
CA LEU A 55 12.31 -15.44 -1.23
C LEU A 55 12.55 -16.84 -1.77
N ASP A 56 11.67 -17.32 -2.67
CA ASP A 56 11.82 -18.63 -3.30
C ASP A 56 13.08 -18.69 -4.17
N ALA A 57 13.39 -17.62 -4.91
CA ALA A 57 14.61 -17.52 -5.70
C ALA A 57 15.87 -17.50 -4.81
N ILE A 58 15.84 -16.81 -3.67
CA ILE A 58 16.95 -16.80 -2.70
C ILE A 58 17.15 -18.21 -2.12
N LYS A 59 16.08 -18.89 -1.73
CA LYS A 59 16.15 -20.27 -1.22
C LYS A 59 16.74 -21.22 -2.25
N ALA A 60 16.27 -21.15 -3.50
CA ALA A 60 16.81 -21.97 -4.59
C ALA A 60 18.30 -21.68 -4.85
N ALA A 61 18.75 -20.44 -4.71
CA ALA A 61 20.17 -20.09 -4.82
C ALA A 61 20.98 -20.71 -3.68
N VAL A 62 20.50 -20.64 -2.44
CA VAL A 62 21.15 -21.27 -1.28
C VAL A 62 21.22 -22.79 -1.45
N ASP A 63 20.11 -23.42 -1.84
CA ASP A 63 20.03 -24.88 -2.03
C ASP A 63 20.94 -25.38 -3.17
N SER A 64 21.17 -24.54 -4.18
CA SER A 64 22.12 -24.84 -5.28
C SER A 64 23.58 -24.60 -4.91
N GLY A 65 23.87 -24.14 -3.69
CA GLY A 65 25.23 -23.85 -3.23
C GLY A 65 25.80 -22.58 -3.86
N TYR A 66 24.94 -21.64 -4.29
CA TYR A 66 25.40 -20.36 -4.81
C TYR A 66 26.10 -19.57 -3.70
N GLU A 67 27.40 -19.33 -3.86
CA GLU A 67 28.13 -18.36 -3.07
C GLU A 67 28.10 -17.00 -3.79
N PRO A 68 27.50 -15.96 -3.18
CA PRO A 68 27.54 -14.63 -3.74
C PRO A 68 28.99 -14.16 -3.89
N PRO A 69 29.34 -13.44 -4.96
CA PRO A 69 30.67 -12.88 -5.10
C PRO A 69 30.94 -11.90 -3.97
N ALA A 70 32.16 -11.96 -3.42
CA ALA A 70 32.65 -10.95 -2.48
C ALA A 70 32.73 -9.61 -3.21
N ILE A 71 31.74 -8.76 -2.99
CA ILE A 71 31.71 -7.39 -3.50
C ILE A 71 32.23 -6.46 -2.40
N SER A 72 33.10 -5.52 -2.75
CA SER A 72 33.56 -4.49 -1.83
C SER A 72 32.49 -3.42 -1.63
N ASP A 73 32.53 -2.74 -0.49
CA ASP A 73 31.63 -1.63 -0.19
C ASP A 73 31.66 -0.55 -1.27
N ALA A 74 32.86 -0.25 -1.83
CA ALA A 74 33.01 0.70 -2.92
C ALA A 74 32.26 0.30 -4.21
N GLU A 75 32.18 -1.00 -4.50
CA GLU A 75 31.41 -1.51 -5.66
C GLU A 75 29.90 -1.49 -5.37
N ILE A 76 29.49 -1.71 -4.12
CA ILE A 76 28.09 -1.53 -3.69
C ILE A 76 27.68 -0.07 -3.89
N ASP A 77 28.48 0.87 -3.40
CA ASP A 77 28.23 2.31 -3.54
C ASP A 77 28.13 2.72 -5.02
N ALA A 78 29.06 2.25 -5.85
CA ALA A 78 29.03 2.50 -7.30
C ALA A 78 27.77 1.93 -7.97
N ARG A 79 27.26 0.78 -7.52
CA ARG A 79 25.99 0.20 -8.02
C ARG A 79 24.79 1.03 -7.60
N ILE A 80 24.73 1.45 -6.33
CA ILE A 80 23.65 2.30 -5.82
C ILE A 80 23.61 3.62 -6.59
N GLU A 81 24.76 4.24 -6.82
CA GLU A 81 24.83 5.52 -7.51
C GLU A 81 24.40 5.39 -8.98
N ARG A 82 24.86 4.34 -9.69
CA ARG A 82 24.37 4.02 -11.04
C ARG A 82 22.85 3.83 -11.08
N ALA A 83 22.27 3.13 -10.12
CA ALA A 83 20.83 2.89 -10.06
C ALA A 83 20.03 4.19 -9.79
N ARG A 84 20.55 5.09 -8.95
CA ARG A 84 19.95 6.41 -8.71
C ARG A 84 19.95 7.29 -9.96
N HIS A 85 21.04 7.25 -10.73
CA HIS A 85 21.16 8.02 -11.97
C HIS A 85 20.34 7.44 -13.12
N ALA A 86 20.15 6.12 -13.18
CA ALA A 86 19.36 5.46 -14.23
C ALA A 86 17.86 5.82 -14.18
N HIS A 87 17.34 6.26 -13.04
CA HIS A 87 15.94 6.70 -12.87
C HIS A 87 15.73 8.21 -13.07
N ARG A 88 16.77 8.96 -13.44
CA ARG A 88 16.73 10.41 -13.65
C ARG A 88 16.65 10.86 -15.12
N SER A 89 16.46 9.95 -16.08
CA SER A 89 16.27 10.25 -17.51
C SER A 89 14.84 10.06 -17.96
#